data_AF-A0A9W3HDQ1-F1
#
_entry.id   AF-A0A9W3HDQ1-F1
#
_cell.length_a   1.000
_cell.length_b   1.000
_cell.length_c   1.000
_cell.angle_alpha   90.00
_cell.angle_beta   90.00
_cell.angle_gamma   90.00
#
_symmetry.space_group_name_H-M   'P 1'
#
loop_
_entity.id
_entity.type
_entity.pdbx_description
1 polymer ?
#
loop_
_entity_poly.entity_id
_entity_poly.type
_entity_poly.pdbx_seq_one_letter_code
_entity_poly.pdbx_strand_id
1 'polypeptide(L)'
;MTGDTSPQRLSRPNYGSISSPPSLGPQQAPPGGTNLNEKIPIPDAKPVPRTLLWLTIEVAIVGSDMQEVIGTAIAFSLLSAGRIPLWGGVLITIVDTFFFLFLDNYGLRKLEAFFGFLITIMALTFGYEYVVARPDQVAVLRGLFLPSCPGCGRPELLQAVGIVGAIIMPHNIYLHSALVKSREVDRTHRADIREANMYFLIEATIALSVSFFINLFVVAVFGQAFYQQTNQAAYNICANSSLHDYAKIFPMNNLTVAVDIYQGGVILGCLFGPAALYIWAVGLLAAGQSSTMTGTYAGQFVMEGFLKLRWSRFARVLLTRSCAILPTVLVAIFRDVRDLSGLNDLLNVLQSLLLPFAVLPILTFTSMPALMQEFASGRVSKAITSSIMVLLCAINLYFVVSYLPSLPHPAYFILVALLAAVYLGLTTYLVWTCLIAHGATLLAHSSHQHFLYGLPEEDQGKGKTSE
;
A
#
# COMPACT_ATOMS: atom_id res chain seq x y z
N MET A 1 54.86 14.99 -47.28
CA MET A 1 54.06 16.15 -46.86
C MET A 1 52.64 15.92 -47.35
N THR A 2 51.65 16.09 -46.45
CA THR A 2 50.23 16.46 -46.72
C THR A 2 49.42 15.51 -47.63
N GLY A 3 48.25 14.96 -47.30
CA GLY A 3 47.20 15.32 -46.33
C GLY A 3 45.84 15.26 -47.05
N ASP A 4 44.90 14.47 -46.53
CA ASP A 4 43.41 14.50 -46.69
C ASP A 4 42.76 14.41 -48.10
N THR A 5 41.54 13.92 -48.35
CA THR A 5 40.34 13.51 -47.57
C THR A 5 39.37 12.77 -48.53
N SER A 6 38.51 11.86 -48.04
CA SER A 6 37.09 11.69 -48.49
C SER A 6 36.37 10.55 -47.71
N PRO A 7 35.01 10.57 -47.60
CA PRO A 7 34.33 10.31 -46.33
C PRO A 7 33.60 8.95 -46.18
N GLN A 8 33.24 8.63 -44.92
CA GLN A 8 32.45 7.47 -44.48
C GLN A 8 30.97 7.50 -44.91
N ARG A 9 30.40 6.31 -45.15
CA ARG A 9 28.95 6.05 -45.13
C ARG A 9 28.67 4.73 -44.39
N LEU A 10 27.83 4.77 -43.35
CA LEU A 10 27.44 3.66 -42.47
C LEU A 10 26.68 2.54 -43.21
N SER A 11 26.96 1.27 -42.86
CA SER A 11 26.24 0.07 -43.28
C SER A 11 25.70 -0.73 -42.08
N ARG A 12 24.37 -1.00 -42.08
CA ARG A 12 23.65 -1.89 -41.14
C ARG A 12 24.05 -3.37 -41.31
N PRO A 13 23.84 -4.22 -40.30
CA PRO A 13 23.42 -5.62 -40.51
C PRO A 13 22.17 -5.98 -39.67
N ASN A 14 21.06 -6.39 -40.28
CA ASN A 14 20.66 -7.71 -40.80
C ASN A 14 20.06 -8.66 -39.74
N TYR A 15 18.74 -8.85 -39.82
CA TYR A 15 17.94 -9.83 -39.09
C TYR A 15 18.16 -11.23 -39.70
N GLY A 16 18.42 -12.24 -38.85
CA GLY A 16 18.64 -13.63 -39.23
C GLY A 16 17.47 -14.56 -38.86
N SER A 17 17.14 -15.43 -39.82
CA SER A 17 16.05 -16.39 -39.99
C SER A 17 15.88 -17.53 -38.97
N ILE A 18 14.64 -18.04 -38.92
CA ILE A 18 14.15 -19.26 -38.26
C ILE A 18 14.54 -20.52 -39.04
N SER A 19 15.11 -21.53 -38.35
CA SER A 19 15.04 -22.96 -38.75
C SER A 19 15.30 -23.88 -37.53
N SER A 20 14.56 -25.00 -37.50
CA SER A 20 14.32 -26.01 -36.45
C SER A 20 15.57 -26.80 -35.93
N PRO A 21 15.45 -27.62 -34.85
CA PRO A 21 16.48 -27.79 -33.81
C PRO A 21 17.42 -29.00 -34.00
N PRO A 22 18.61 -29.03 -33.37
CA PRO A 22 19.37 -30.26 -33.17
C PRO A 22 19.21 -30.84 -31.74
N SER A 23 18.94 -32.14 -31.72
CA SER A 23 19.18 -33.19 -30.71
C SER A 23 19.60 -32.81 -29.27
N LEU A 24 18.82 -33.29 -28.29
CA LEU A 24 19.17 -33.35 -26.86
C LEU A 24 20.42 -34.23 -26.62
N GLY A 25 21.54 -33.58 -26.28
CA GLY A 25 22.59 -34.14 -25.41
C GLY A 25 22.40 -33.62 -23.98
N PRO A 26 22.99 -34.26 -22.95
CA PRO A 26 22.74 -33.92 -21.55
C PRO A 26 23.13 -32.46 -21.27
N GLN A 27 22.15 -31.68 -20.83
CA GLN A 27 22.29 -30.26 -20.50
C GLN A 27 23.33 -30.10 -19.38
N GLN A 28 24.53 -29.66 -19.76
CA GLN A 28 25.54 -29.19 -18.83
C GLN A 28 25.04 -27.89 -18.21
N ALA A 29 24.83 -27.92 -16.90
CA ALA A 29 24.39 -26.76 -16.11
C ALA A 29 25.37 -25.59 -16.28
N PRO A 30 24.88 -24.34 -16.44
CA PRO A 30 25.75 -23.18 -16.50
C PRO A 30 26.51 -23.02 -15.16
N PRO A 31 27.79 -22.63 -15.21
CA PRO A 31 28.62 -22.57 -14.02
C PRO A 31 28.13 -21.47 -13.08
N GLY A 32 27.70 -21.86 -11.88
CA GLY A 32 27.85 -21.06 -10.67
C GLY A 32 27.20 -19.68 -10.67
N GLY A 33 25.94 -19.56 -11.06
CA GLY A 33 25.10 -18.42 -10.66
C GLY A 33 24.74 -18.55 -9.17
N THR A 34 25.68 -18.26 -8.28
CA THR A 34 25.47 -18.25 -6.83
C THR A 34 24.38 -17.23 -6.48
N ASN A 35 23.24 -17.73 -6.02
CA ASN A 35 22.09 -16.92 -5.61
C ASN A 35 22.49 -15.95 -4.50
N LEU A 36 22.18 -14.67 -4.67
CA LEU A 36 22.45 -13.56 -3.75
C LEU A 36 21.68 -13.65 -2.40
N ASN A 37 21.04 -14.77 -2.12
CA ASN A 37 20.38 -15.07 -0.85
C ASN A 37 21.40 -15.47 0.24
N GLU A 38 22.65 -15.72 -0.17
CA GLU A 38 23.70 -16.33 0.63
C GLU A 38 24.73 -15.33 1.18
N LYS A 39 24.71 -14.06 0.76
CA LYS A 39 25.75 -13.07 1.13
C LYS A 39 25.27 -11.75 1.73
N ILE A 40 24.03 -11.71 2.22
CA ILE A 40 23.62 -10.71 3.19
C ILE A 40 23.13 -11.49 4.41
N PRO A 41 23.95 -11.65 5.46
CA PRO A 41 23.41 -11.99 6.75
C PRO A 41 22.54 -10.80 7.13
N ILE A 42 21.22 -10.93 6.95
CA ILE A 42 20.32 -10.25 7.86
C ILE A 42 20.78 -10.78 9.21
N PRO A 43 21.37 -9.95 10.09
CA PRO A 43 21.94 -10.43 11.34
C PRO A 43 20.87 -11.30 11.98
N ASP A 44 21.22 -12.54 12.35
CA ASP A 44 20.29 -13.58 12.79
C ASP A 44 19.33 -13.05 13.86
N ALA A 45 18.26 -12.42 13.39
CA ALA A 45 17.21 -11.93 14.24
C ALA A 45 16.58 -13.21 14.76
N LYS A 46 16.46 -13.29 16.09
CA LYS A 46 15.78 -14.40 16.75
C LYS A 46 14.50 -14.73 15.94
N PRO A 47 14.17 -16.01 15.72
CA PRO A 47 13.10 -16.40 14.81
C PRO A 47 11.76 -15.74 15.17
N VAL A 48 11.56 -15.38 16.44
CA VAL A 48 10.34 -14.78 16.98
C VAL A 48 10.05 -13.37 16.41
N PRO A 49 10.91 -12.33 16.55
CA PRO A 49 10.67 -11.02 15.93
C PRO A 49 10.39 -11.06 14.43
N ARG A 50 11.10 -11.92 13.69
CA ARG A 50 10.96 -12.04 12.24
C ARG A 50 9.61 -12.61 11.84
N THR A 51 9.18 -13.69 12.48
CA THR A 51 7.87 -14.29 12.25
C THR A 51 6.74 -13.37 12.68
N LEU A 52 6.93 -12.59 13.75
CA LEU A 52 5.93 -11.66 14.22
C LEU A 52 5.76 -10.46 13.27
N LEU A 53 6.85 -9.90 12.76
CA LEU A 53 6.80 -8.88 11.70
C LEU A 53 6.17 -9.40 10.41
N TRP A 54 6.47 -10.66 10.04
CA TRP A 54 5.79 -11.29 8.90
C TRP A 54 4.27 -11.37 9.12
N LEU A 55 3.85 -11.83 10.30
CA LEU A 55 2.43 -11.96 10.64
C LEU A 55 1.70 -10.61 10.57
N THR A 56 2.30 -9.54 11.11
CA THR A 56 1.68 -8.20 11.07
C THR A 56 1.54 -7.68 9.64
N ILE A 57 2.51 -7.93 8.77
CA ILE A 57 2.43 -7.51 7.37
C ILE A 57 1.45 -8.37 6.55
N GLU A 58 1.38 -9.69 6.77
CA GLU A 58 0.34 -10.51 6.13
C GLU A 58 -1.06 -10.10 6.57
N VAL A 59 -1.26 -9.78 7.85
CA VAL A 59 -2.54 -9.23 8.34
C VAL A 59 -2.86 -7.91 7.64
N ALA A 60 -1.87 -7.04 7.40
CA ALA A 60 -2.07 -5.80 6.65
C ALA A 60 -2.45 -6.07 5.18
N ILE A 61 -1.82 -7.06 4.53
CA ILE A 61 -2.13 -7.45 3.16
C ILE A 61 -3.55 -7.99 3.05
N VAL A 62 -3.94 -8.92 3.94
CA VAL A 62 -5.31 -9.47 3.97
C VAL A 62 -6.33 -8.37 4.27
N GLY A 63 -6.01 -7.43 5.16
CA GLY A 63 -6.90 -6.30 5.44
C GLY A 63 -7.11 -5.40 4.22
N SER A 64 -6.04 -5.12 3.46
CA SER A 64 -6.13 -4.32 2.23
C SER A 64 -6.89 -5.06 1.12
N ASP A 65 -6.67 -6.37 1.01
CA ASP A 65 -7.36 -7.28 0.09
C ASP A 65 -8.88 -7.26 0.37
N MET A 66 -9.30 -7.25 1.63
CA MET A 66 -10.71 -7.11 2.00
C MET A 66 -11.32 -5.77 1.52
N GLN A 67 -10.63 -4.65 1.71
CA GLN A 67 -11.12 -3.33 1.27
C GLN A 67 -11.34 -3.28 -0.25
N GLU A 68 -10.45 -3.94 -0.97
CA GLU A 68 -10.49 -4.05 -2.41
C GLU A 68 -11.65 -4.90 -2.92
N VAL A 69 -11.88 -6.06 -2.29
CA VAL A 69 -13.01 -6.93 -2.59
C VAL A 69 -14.33 -6.20 -2.35
N ILE A 70 -14.41 -5.41 -1.28
CA ILE A 70 -15.56 -4.54 -0.98
C ILE A 70 -15.74 -3.49 -2.09
N GLY A 71 -14.67 -2.76 -2.47
CA GLY A 71 -14.73 -1.75 -3.53
C GLY A 71 -15.15 -2.31 -4.89
N THR A 72 -14.59 -3.46 -5.27
CA THR A 72 -14.92 -4.15 -6.53
C THR A 72 -16.36 -4.65 -6.54
N ALA A 73 -16.84 -5.20 -5.42
CA ALA A 73 -18.23 -5.64 -5.28
C ALA A 73 -19.21 -4.47 -5.40
N ILE A 74 -18.90 -3.33 -4.77
CA ILE A 74 -19.66 -2.07 -4.89
C ILE A 74 -19.68 -1.60 -6.35
N ALA A 75 -18.53 -1.61 -7.04
CA ALA A 75 -18.43 -1.23 -8.43
C ALA A 75 -19.33 -2.08 -9.34
N PHE A 76 -19.30 -3.41 -9.20
CA PHE A 76 -20.18 -4.30 -9.96
C PHE A 76 -21.67 -4.08 -9.64
N SER A 77 -22.01 -3.80 -8.39
CA SER A 77 -23.39 -3.48 -8.01
C SER A 77 -23.89 -2.19 -8.66
N LEU A 78 -23.05 -1.16 -8.72
CA LEU A 78 -23.37 0.11 -9.40
C LEU A 78 -23.44 -0.06 -10.93
N LEU A 79 -22.45 -0.71 -11.55
CA LEU A 79 -22.41 -0.95 -13.01
C LEU A 79 -23.59 -1.79 -13.50
N SER A 80 -24.06 -2.74 -12.70
CA SER A 80 -25.18 -3.61 -13.05
C SER A 80 -26.56 -2.98 -12.78
N ALA A 81 -26.61 -1.70 -12.42
CA ALA A 81 -27.81 -1.00 -11.98
C ALA A 81 -28.53 -1.70 -10.81
N GLY A 82 -27.77 -2.26 -9.86
CA GLY A 82 -28.30 -2.99 -8.71
C GLY A 82 -28.80 -4.42 -9.01
N ARG A 83 -28.61 -4.94 -10.23
CA ARG A 83 -28.97 -6.33 -10.57
C ARG A 83 -28.06 -7.35 -9.91
N ILE A 84 -26.78 -7.02 -9.75
CA ILE A 84 -25.82 -7.86 -9.03
C ILE A 84 -25.82 -7.40 -7.56
N PRO A 85 -26.26 -8.26 -6.61
CA PRO A 85 -26.19 -7.95 -5.20
C PRO A 85 -24.72 -7.94 -4.73
N LEU A 86 -24.44 -7.26 -3.62
CA LEU A 86 -23.06 -7.11 -3.11
C LEU A 86 -22.35 -8.45 -2.90
N TRP A 87 -23.02 -9.45 -2.30
CA TRP A 87 -22.44 -10.80 -2.15
C TRP A 87 -22.09 -11.44 -3.51
N GLY A 88 -22.88 -11.17 -4.56
CA GLY A 88 -22.59 -11.62 -5.91
C GLY A 88 -21.37 -10.92 -6.50
N GLY A 89 -21.24 -9.62 -6.26
CA GLY A 89 -20.04 -8.84 -6.60
C GLY A 89 -18.79 -9.39 -5.93
N VAL A 90 -18.87 -9.75 -4.65
CA VAL A 90 -17.77 -10.38 -3.90
C VAL A 90 -17.41 -11.77 -4.47
N LEU A 91 -18.36 -12.56 -4.96
CA LEU A 91 -18.02 -13.83 -5.60
C LEU A 91 -17.37 -13.64 -6.97
N ILE A 92 -17.73 -12.58 -7.70
CA ILE A 92 -17.12 -12.25 -9.00
C ILE A 92 -15.63 -11.90 -8.82
N THR A 93 -15.20 -11.38 -7.68
CA THR A 93 -13.77 -11.12 -7.43
C THR A 93 -12.94 -12.41 -7.41
N ILE A 94 -13.53 -13.59 -7.19
CA ILE A 94 -12.77 -14.85 -7.36
C ILE A 94 -12.25 -14.97 -8.80
N VAL A 95 -13.02 -14.49 -9.79
CA VAL A 95 -12.63 -14.49 -11.21
C VAL A 95 -11.51 -13.48 -11.48
N ASP A 96 -11.50 -12.32 -10.81
CA ASP A 96 -10.41 -11.35 -10.94
C ASP A 96 -9.06 -11.93 -10.53
N THR A 97 -9.08 -12.82 -9.54
CA THR A 97 -7.88 -13.44 -9.00
C THR A 97 -7.29 -14.39 -10.04
N PHE A 98 -8.14 -15.14 -10.74
CA PHE A 98 -7.72 -15.97 -11.87
C PHE A 98 -7.22 -15.14 -13.04
N PHE A 99 -7.85 -14.01 -13.33
CA PHE A 99 -7.41 -13.09 -14.38
C PHE A 99 -6.03 -12.50 -14.06
N PHE A 100 -5.79 -12.10 -12.82
CA PHE A 100 -4.47 -11.66 -12.36
C PHE A 100 -3.41 -12.75 -12.52
N LEU A 101 -3.70 -13.97 -12.06
CA LEU A 101 -2.78 -15.11 -12.19
C LEU A 101 -2.44 -15.41 -13.65
N PHE A 102 -3.38 -15.19 -14.57
CA PHE A 102 -3.12 -15.26 -16.00
C PHE A 102 -2.17 -14.15 -16.47
N LEU A 103 -2.37 -12.91 -16.02
CA LEU A 103 -1.52 -11.76 -16.35
C LEU A 103 -0.10 -11.86 -15.77
N ASP A 104 0.09 -12.43 -14.58
CA ASP A 104 1.42 -12.61 -13.96
C ASP A 104 2.37 -13.46 -14.83
N ASN A 105 1.83 -14.36 -15.67
CA ASN A 105 2.63 -15.15 -16.61
C ASN A 105 3.27 -14.34 -17.73
N TYR A 106 2.83 -13.09 -17.97
CA TYR A 106 3.31 -12.25 -19.06
C TYR A 106 4.55 -11.40 -18.71
N GLY A 107 5.02 -11.46 -17.47
CA GLY A 107 6.24 -10.80 -17.01
C GLY A 107 6.06 -9.34 -16.53
N LEU A 108 7.03 -8.87 -15.74
CA LEU A 108 6.93 -7.63 -14.96
C LEU A 108 6.65 -6.37 -15.80
N ARG A 109 7.30 -6.21 -16.97
CA ARG A 109 7.13 -5.00 -17.80
C ARG A 109 5.72 -4.79 -18.33
N LYS A 110 5.05 -5.86 -18.74
CA LYS A 110 3.66 -5.79 -19.22
C LYS A 110 2.69 -5.49 -18.07
N LEU A 111 3.05 -5.97 -16.88
CA LEU A 111 2.28 -5.74 -15.68
C LEU A 111 2.41 -4.30 -15.17
N GLU A 112 3.62 -3.72 -15.19
CA GLU A 112 3.83 -2.28 -14.95
C GLU A 112 3.01 -1.41 -15.92
N ALA A 113 2.97 -1.78 -17.22
CA ALA A 113 2.15 -1.08 -18.20
C ALA A 113 0.64 -1.19 -17.90
N PHE A 114 0.19 -2.34 -17.41
CA PHE A 114 -1.19 -2.54 -16.97
C PHE A 114 -1.53 -1.69 -15.74
N PHE A 115 -0.61 -1.53 -14.78
CA PHE A 115 -0.77 -0.59 -13.68
C PHE A 115 -0.89 0.86 -14.16
N GLY A 116 -0.01 1.27 -15.08
CA GLY A 116 -0.11 2.60 -15.69
C GLY A 116 -1.47 2.82 -16.35
N PHE A 117 -2.02 1.80 -17.01
CA PHE A 117 -3.36 1.85 -17.60
C PHE A 117 -4.47 2.01 -16.55
N LEU A 118 -4.47 1.22 -15.47
CA LEU A 118 -5.47 1.33 -14.39
C LEU A 118 -5.39 2.70 -13.68
N ILE A 119 -4.18 3.18 -13.39
CA ILE A 119 -3.97 4.51 -12.80
C ILE A 119 -4.47 5.61 -13.73
N THR A 120 -4.26 5.47 -15.04
CA THR A 120 -4.77 6.42 -16.03
C THR A 120 -6.29 6.43 -16.05
N ILE A 121 -6.95 5.26 -15.97
CA ILE A 121 -8.41 5.19 -15.83
C ILE A 121 -8.86 5.95 -14.60
N MET A 122 -8.28 5.67 -13.42
CA MET A 122 -8.63 6.36 -12.18
C MET A 122 -8.46 7.88 -12.28
N ALA A 123 -7.34 8.34 -12.84
CA ALA A 123 -7.08 9.76 -13.03
C ALA A 123 -8.11 10.42 -13.95
N LEU A 124 -8.50 9.75 -15.03
CA LEU A 124 -9.51 10.26 -15.97
C LEU A 124 -10.91 10.24 -15.38
N THR A 125 -11.31 9.15 -14.70
CA THR A 125 -12.66 9.03 -14.13
C THR A 125 -12.86 10.02 -12.98
N PHE A 126 -11.96 10.03 -12.00
CA PHE A 126 -12.07 10.94 -10.86
C PHE A 126 -11.79 12.40 -11.26
N GLY A 127 -10.92 12.62 -12.25
CA GLY A 127 -10.72 13.94 -12.85
C GLY A 127 -11.97 14.45 -13.56
N TYR A 128 -12.70 13.58 -14.28
CA TYR A 128 -13.97 13.93 -14.89
C TYR A 128 -15.01 14.33 -13.82
N GLU A 129 -15.16 13.52 -12.76
CA GLU A 129 -16.05 13.85 -11.64
C GLU A 129 -15.72 15.21 -11.02
N TYR A 130 -14.42 15.51 -10.84
CA TYR A 130 -13.98 16.80 -10.31
C TYR A 130 -14.39 17.98 -11.20
N VAL A 131 -14.22 17.85 -12.52
CA VAL A 131 -14.60 18.89 -13.48
C VAL A 131 -16.11 19.09 -13.55
N VAL A 132 -16.88 18.00 -13.46
CA VAL A 132 -18.34 18.04 -13.49
C VAL A 132 -18.93 18.59 -12.19
N ALA A 133 -18.39 18.18 -11.05
CA ALA A 133 -18.84 18.65 -9.74
C ALA A 133 -18.57 20.14 -9.51
N ARG A 134 -17.59 20.72 -10.23
CA ARG A 134 -17.18 22.14 -10.13
C ARG A 134 -17.05 22.64 -8.68
N PRO A 135 -16.23 21.98 -7.84
CA PRO A 135 -15.99 22.45 -6.49
C PRO A 135 -15.34 23.83 -6.50
N ASP A 136 -15.60 24.63 -5.46
CA ASP A 136 -14.96 25.95 -5.31
C ASP A 136 -13.45 25.81 -5.21
N GLN A 137 -12.76 26.24 -6.26
CA GLN A 137 -11.31 26.16 -6.40
C GLN A 137 -10.58 26.95 -5.31
N VAL A 138 -11.16 28.08 -4.87
CA VAL A 138 -10.56 28.90 -3.82
C VAL A 138 -10.63 28.17 -2.49
N ALA A 139 -11.74 27.51 -2.18
CA ALA A 139 -11.88 26.70 -0.98
C ALA A 139 -10.93 25.48 -1.00
N VAL A 140 -10.82 24.78 -2.14
CA VAL A 140 -9.89 23.64 -2.30
C VAL A 140 -8.44 24.08 -2.11
N LEU A 141 -8.00 25.17 -2.75
CA LEU A 141 -6.65 25.69 -2.59
C LEU A 141 -6.36 26.15 -1.16
N ARG A 142 -7.34 26.81 -0.51
CA ARG A 142 -7.21 27.17 0.91
C ARG A 142 -7.06 25.93 1.78
N GLY A 143 -7.88 24.91 1.59
CA GLY A 143 -7.81 23.66 2.34
C GLY A 143 -6.50 22.88 2.11
N LEU A 144 -5.88 23.04 0.93
CA LEU A 144 -4.61 22.38 0.62
C LEU A 144 -3.42 23.00 1.36
N PHE A 145 -3.37 24.33 1.49
CA PHE A 145 -2.21 25.03 2.06
C PHE A 145 -2.40 25.46 3.53
N LEU A 146 -3.64 25.62 4.00
CA LEU A 146 -3.94 26.08 5.36
C LEU A 146 -4.58 24.95 6.17
N PRO A 147 -3.82 24.28 7.07
CA PRO A 147 -4.37 23.30 7.98
C PRO A 147 -5.16 24.01 9.09
N SER A 148 -6.42 24.31 8.84
CA SER A 148 -7.33 24.91 9.82
C SER A 148 -8.67 24.21 9.80
N CYS A 149 -9.17 23.84 10.97
CA CYS A 149 -10.52 23.35 11.14
C CYS A 149 -11.19 24.06 12.33
N PRO A 150 -11.91 25.17 12.08
CA PRO A 150 -12.67 25.84 13.13
C PRO A 150 -13.84 24.96 13.56
N GLY A 151 -13.80 24.45 14.80
CA GLY A 151 -14.87 23.63 15.38
C GLY A 151 -14.73 22.12 15.18
N CYS A 152 -13.57 21.61 14.71
CA CYS A 152 -13.31 20.17 14.69
C CYS A 152 -13.39 19.58 16.10
N GLY A 153 -14.20 18.54 16.25
CA GLY A 153 -14.29 17.73 17.45
C GLY A 153 -13.36 16.52 17.40
N ARG A 154 -13.60 15.57 18.32
CA ARG A 154 -12.92 14.28 18.35
C ARG A 154 -13.13 13.41 17.09
N PRO A 155 -14.34 13.31 16.50
CA PRO A 155 -14.56 12.40 15.36
C PRO A 155 -13.86 12.89 14.09
N GLU A 156 -13.84 14.20 13.82
CA GLU A 156 -13.18 14.77 12.65
C GLU A 156 -11.65 14.60 12.76
N LEU A 157 -11.09 14.78 13.96
CA LEU A 157 -9.67 14.53 14.21
C LEU A 157 -9.33 13.04 14.00
N LEU A 158 -10.16 12.13 14.51
CA LEU A 158 -9.99 10.69 14.29
C LEU A 158 -10.05 10.32 12.79
N GLN A 159 -10.94 10.95 12.02
CA GLN A 159 -11.02 10.74 10.58
C GLN A 159 -9.79 11.29 9.84
N ALA A 160 -9.33 12.50 10.18
CA ALA A 160 -8.11 13.09 9.62
C ALA A 160 -6.88 12.21 9.90
N VAL A 161 -6.82 11.64 11.10
CA VAL A 161 -5.80 10.68 11.51
C VAL A 161 -5.91 9.36 10.74
N GLY A 162 -7.12 8.82 10.57
CA GLY A 162 -7.37 7.60 9.80
C GLY A 162 -6.97 7.72 8.33
N ILE A 163 -7.13 8.92 7.73
CA ILE A 163 -6.65 9.21 6.36
C ILE A 163 -5.15 8.98 6.23
N VAL A 164 -4.35 9.31 7.25
CA VAL A 164 -2.88 9.08 7.19
C VAL A 164 -2.56 7.59 7.07
N GLY A 165 -3.23 6.75 7.85
CA GLY A 165 -3.07 5.29 7.80
C GLY A 165 -3.60 4.67 6.50
N ALA A 166 -4.67 5.23 5.93
CA ALA A 166 -5.21 4.80 4.65
C ALA A 166 -4.28 5.15 3.47
N ILE A 167 -3.60 6.31 3.50
CA ILE A 167 -2.68 6.74 2.45
C ILE A 167 -1.35 5.97 2.52
N ILE A 168 -0.80 5.78 3.72
CA ILE A 168 0.51 5.15 3.90
C ILE A 168 0.31 3.65 4.18
N MET A 169 0.26 2.86 3.10
CA MET A 169 0.06 1.41 3.21
C MET A 169 1.38 0.69 3.50
N PRO A 170 1.49 -0.09 4.60
CA PRO A 170 2.74 -0.72 5.02
C PRO A 170 3.30 -1.71 4.00
N HIS A 171 2.44 -2.48 3.34
CA HIS A 171 2.85 -3.48 2.35
C HIS A 171 3.42 -2.84 1.07
N ASN A 172 2.99 -1.63 0.70
CA ASN A 172 3.52 -0.90 -0.46
C ASN A 172 4.98 -0.49 -0.25
N ILE A 173 5.40 -0.24 1.00
CA ILE A 173 6.80 0.09 1.29
C ILE A 173 7.70 -1.13 1.03
N TYR A 174 7.26 -2.32 1.44
CA TYR A 174 7.98 -3.57 1.13
C TYR A 174 7.95 -3.89 -0.37
N LEU A 175 6.81 -3.71 -1.03
CA LEU A 175 6.67 -3.90 -2.47
C LEU A 175 7.64 -3.02 -3.25
N HIS A 176 7.67 -1.72 -2.97
CA HIS A 176 8.56 -0.78 -3.67
C HIS A 176 10.04 -1.14 -3.46
N SER A 177 10.42 -1.54 -2.23
CA SER A 177 11.77 -1.99 -1.93
C SER A 177 12.20 -3.23 -2.74
N ALA A 178 11.25 -4.09 -3.12
CA ALA A 178 11.50 -5.26 -3.94
C ALA A 178 11.48 -4.92 -5.44
N LEU A 179 10.56 -4.08 -5.90
CA LEU A 179 10.45 -3.66 -7.31
C LEU A 179 11.69 -2.92 -7.79
N VAL A 180 12.33 -2.12 -6.93
CA VAL A 180 13.60 -1.45 -7.22
C VAL A 180 14.71 -2.46 -7.59
N LYS A 181 14.65 -3.69 -7.06
CA LYS A 181 15.62 -4.76 -7.38
C LYS A 181 15.36 -5.46 -8.72
N SER A 182 14.23 -5.20 -9.37
CA SER A 182 13.92 -5.76 -10.69
C SER A 182 14.70 -5.09 -11.83
N ARG A 183 15.23 -3.89 -11.60
CA ARG A 183 16.10 -3.20 -12.54
C ARG A 183 17.54 -3.65 -12.32
N GLU A 184 18.21 -4.00 -13.41
CA GLU A 184 19.64 -4.33 -13.39
C GLU A 184 20.45 -3.05 -13.19
N VAL A 185 21.17 -2.97 -12.06
CA VAL A 185 22.05 -1.86 -11.71
C VAL A 185 23.38 -2.47 -11.29
N ASP A 186 24.47 -2.01 -11.87
CA ASP A 186 25.80 -2.39 -11.41
C ASP A 186 26.05 -1.79 -10.02
N ARG A 187 26.05 -2.65 -9.00
CA ARG A 187 26.25 -2.25 -7.60
C ARG A 187 27.72 -2.09 -7.22
N THR A 188 28.64 -2.36 -8.14
CA THR A 188 30.08 -2.15 -7.92
C THR A 188 30.46 -0.69 -8.16
N HIS A 189 29.78 -0.02 -9.09
CA HIS A 189 30.01 1.37 -9.45
C HIS A 189 29.07 2.32 -8.69
N ARG A 190 29.66 3.21 -7.89
CA ARG A 190 28.93 4.19 -7.07
C ARG A 190 28.14 5.21 -7.91
N ALA A 191 28.63 5.54 -9.10
CA ALA A 191 27.96 6.46 -10.02
C ALA A 191 26.61 5.89 -10.48
N ASP A 192 26.60 4.61 -10.88
CA ASP A 192 25.42 3.92 -11.38
C ASP A 192 24.35 3.77 -10.29
N ILE A 193 24.75 3.53 -9.04
CA ILE A 193 23.83 3.52 -7.88
C ILE A 193 23.20 4.90 -7.67
N ARG A 194 24.00 5.98 -7.78
CA ARG A 194 23.50 7.35 -7.60
C ARG A 194 22.53 7.74 -8.71
N GLU A 195 22.83 7.38 -9.95
CA GLU A 195 21.96 7.59 -11.11
C GLU A 195 20.66 6.79 -10.96
N ALA A 196 20.74 5.50 -10.59
CA ALA A 196 19.56 4.67 -10.35
C ALA A 196 18.67 5.26 -9.25
N ASN A 197 19.25 5.72 -8.14
CA ASN A 197 18.51 6.38 -7.06
C ASN A 197 17.79 7.66 -7.54
N MET A 198 18.39 8.42 -8.45
CA MET A 198 17.74 9.60 -9.04
C MET A 198 16.52 9.20 -9.87
N TYR A 199 16.64 8.18 -10.74
CA TYR A 199 15.50 7.70 -11.53
C TYR A 199 14.38 7.12 -10.66
N PHE A 200 14.72 6.32 -9.64
CA PHE A 200 13.72 5.81 -8.70
C PHE A 200 13.03 6.92 -7.90
N LEU A 201 13.76 7.98 -7.55
CA LEU A 201 13.16 9.15 -6.91
C LEU A 201 12.18 9.86 -7.86
N ILE A 202 12.55 10.05 -9.12
CA ILE A 202 11.67 10.67 -10.12
C ILE A 202 10.42 9.81 -10.34
N GLU A 203 10.58 8.50 -10.54
CA GLU A 203 9.48 7.55 -10.74
C GLU A 203 8.51 7.57 -9.57
N ALA A 204 9.02 7.43 -8.34
CA ALA A 204 8.21 7.48 -7.13
C ALA A 204 7.51 8.84 -6.95
N THR A 205 8.20 9.95 -7.24
CA THR A 205 7.64 11.29 -7.12
C THR A 205 6.48 11.50 -8.09
N ILE A 206 6.62 11.08 -9.36
CA ILE A 206 5.56 11.18 -10.37
C ILE A 206 4.36 10.32 -9.95
N ALA A 207 4.60 9.05 -9.59
CA ALA A 207 3.53 8.14 -9.21
C ALA A 207 2.75 8.64 -7.97
N LEU A 208 3.46 9.09 -6.93
CA LEU A 208 2.83 9.65 -5.73
C LEU A 208 2.13 10.98 -5.99
N SER A 209 2.64 11.81 -6.91
CA SER A 209 1.97 13.06 -7.31
C SER A 209 0.63 12.79 -8.00
N VAL A 210 0.58 11.81 -8.91
CA VAL A 210 -0.67 11.40 -9.57
C VAL A 210 -1.67 10.86 -8.53
N SER A 211 -1.21 10.02 -7.60
CA SER A 211 -2.03 9.53 -6.49
C SER A 211 -2.56 10.67 -5.61
N PHE A 212 -1.74 11.67 -5.31
CA PHE A 212 -2.17 12.86 -4.58
C PHE A 212 -3.29 13.61 -5.30
N PHE A 213 -3.20 13.82 -6.62
CA PHE A 213 -4.28 14.48 -7.38
C PHE A 213 -5.56 13.65 -7.43
N ILE A 214 -5.46 12.33 -7.58
CA ILE A 214 -6.63 11.44 -7.51
C ILE A 214 -7.34 11.59 -6.17
N ASN A 215 -6.60 11.53 -5.06
CA ASN A 215 -7.17 11.68 -3.72
C ASN A 215 -7.77 13.09 -3.52
N LEU A 216 -7.10 14.14 -4.00
CA LEU A 216 -7.61 15.50 -3.96
C LEU A 216 -8.95 15.62 -4.72
N PHE A 217 -9.06 15.01 -5.90
CA PHE A 217 -10.29 15.02 -6.69
C PHE A 217 -11.43 14.31 -5.96
N VAL A 218 -11.19 13.11 -5.44
CA VAL A 218 -12.21 12.35 -4.70
C VAL A 218 -12.69 13.12 -3.47
N VAL A 219 -11.78 13.65 -2.66
CA VAL A 219 -12.13 14.41 -1.44
C VAL A 219 -12.89 15.69 -1.79
N ALA A 220 -12.49 16.42 -2.83
CA ALA A 220 -13.17 17.64 -3.25
C ALA A 220 -14.58 17.38 -3.80
N VAL A 221 -14.74 16.33 -4.62
CA VAL A 221 -16.05 15.91 -5.16
C VAL A 221 -16.99 15.50 -4.03
N PHE A 222 -16.49 14.74 -3.05
CA PHE A 222 -17.28 14.31 -1.89
C PHE A 222 -17.62 15.48 -0.98
N GLY A 223 -16.68 16.40 -0.78
CA GLY A 223 -16.94 17.66 -0.08
C GLY A 223 -18.09 18.44 -0.75
N GLN A 224 -18.04 18.62 -2.06
CA GLN A 224 -19.11 19.31 -2.79
C GLN A 224 -20.46 18.59 -2.73
N ALA A 225 -20.46 17.25 -2.78
CA ALA A 225 -21.68 16.45 -2.81
C ALA A 225 -22.35 16.27 -1.44
N PHE A 226 -21.58 16.18 -0.35
CA PHE A 226 -22.09 15.79 0.97
C PHE A 226 -21.98 16.89 2.04
N TYR A 227 -21.19 17.94 1.85
CA TYR A 227 -20.98 18.93 2.91
C TYR A 227 -22.29 19.62 3.30
N GLN A 228 -22.65 19.50 4.59
CA GLN A 228 -23.89 20.01 5.19
C GLN A 228 -25.21 19.45 4.59
N GLN A 229 -25.16 18.34 3.87
CA GLN A 229 -26.36 17.70 3.32
C GLN A 229 -27.04 16.78 4.36
N THR A 230 -28.37 16.85 4.41
CA THR A 230 -29.20 15.95 5.22
C THR A 230 -29.69 14.76 4.38
N ASN A 231 -30.01 13.64 5.03
CA ASN A 231 -30.49 12.46 4.30
C ASN A 231 -31.82 12.73 3.57
N GLN A 232 -32.69 13.58 4.11
CA GLN A 232 -33.90 14.02 3.42
C GLN A 232 -33.60 14.84 2.15
N ALA A 233 -32.61 15.73 2.19
CA ALA A 233 -32.21 16.50 1.00
C ALA A 233 -31.66 15.56 -0.09
N ALA A 234 -30.77 14.63 0.27
CA ALA A 234 -30.22 13.63 -0.63
C ALA A 234 -31.32 12.75 -1.26
N TYR A 235 -32.29 12.30 -0.45
CA TYR A 235 -33.44 11.53 -0.95
C TYR A 235 -34.24 12.31 -1.99
N ASN A 236 -34.59 13.57 -1.69
CA ASN A 236 -35.41 14.39 -2.59
C ASN A 236 -34.72 14.66 -3.93
N ILE A 237 -33.41 14.89 -3.90
CA ILE A 237 -32.59 15.06 -5.11
C ILE A 237 -32.64 13.79 -5.95
N CYS A 238 -32.40 12.62 -5.35
CA CYS A 238 -32.45 11.35 -6.07
C CYS A 238 -33.86 11.01 -6.58
N ALA A 239 -34.91 11.28 -5.81
CA ALA A 239 -36.30 10.99 -6.19
C ALA A 239 -36.76 11.83 -7.40
N ASN A 240 -36.24 13.04 -7.56
CA ASN A 240 -36.54 13.91 -8.69
C ASN A 240 -35.59 13.69 -9.90
N SER A 241 -34.64 12.78 -9.77
CA SER A 241 -33.68 12.46 -10.83
C SER A 241 -34.13 11.24 -11.65
N SER A 242 -33.44 10.97 -12.76
CA SER A 242 -33.62 9.74 -13.53
C SER A 242 -33.29 8.46 -12.74
N LEU A 243 -32.63 8.58 -11.58
CA LEU A 243 -32.20 7.48 -10.70
C LEU A 243 -33.13 7.28 -9.48
N HIS A 244 -34.42 7.58 -9.62
CA HIS A 244 -35.42 7.47 -8.55
C HIS A 244 -35.41 6.12 -7.78
N ASP A 245 -35.09 5.00 -8.44
CA ASP A 245 -34.96 3.67 -7.82
C ASP A 245 -33.93 3.62 -6.67
N TYR A 246 -32.94 4.49 -6.71
CA TYR A 246 -31.86 4.58 -5.72
C TYR A 246 -32.19 5.49 -4.53
N ALA A 247 -33.28 6.26 -4.59
CA ALA A 247 -33.63 7.19 -3.51
C ALA A 247 -33.80 6.46 -2.15
N LYS A 248 -34.29 5.22 -2.18
CA LYS A 248 -34.49 4.36 -0.98
C LYS A 248 -33.23 4.08 -0.15
N ILE A 249 -32.04 4.33 -0.69
CA ILE A 249 -30.77 4.13 0.02
C ILE A 249 -30.55 5.21 1.10
N PHE A 250 -31.09 6.41 0.88
CA PHE A 250 -31.01 7.51 1.83
C PHE A 250 -32.20 7.43 2.80
N PRO A 251 -31.96 7.22 4.11
CA PRO A 251 -33.04 7.16 5.08
C PRO A 251 -33.71 8.52 5.22
N MET A 252 -35.04 8.58 5.31
CA MET A 252 -35.78 9.83 5.49
C MET A 252 -35.66 10.36 6.93
N ASN A 253 -34.51 10.93 7.27
CA ASN A 253 -34.26 11.58 8.55
C ASN A 253 -33.55 12.92 8.37
N ASN A 254 -33.59 13.75 9.43
CA ASN A 254 -32.92 15.06 9.47
C ASN A 254 -31.45 14.98 9.91
N LEU A 255 -30.87 13.78 9.96
CA LEU A 255 -29.46 13.61 10.27
C LEU A 255 -28.61 13.90 9.03
N THR A 256 -27.34 14.26 9.25
CA THR A 256 -26.37 14.37 8.18
C THR A 256 -26.18 13.02 7.50
N VAL A 257 -25.87 13.06 6.21
CA VAL A 257 -25.63 11.83 5.44
C VAL A 257 -24.34 11.18 5.92
N ALA A 258 -24.40 9.88 6.28
CA ALA A 258 -23.20 9.09 6.48
C ALA A 258 -22.53 8.89 5.11
N VAL A 259 -21.24 9.21 5.01
CA VAL A 259 -20.52 9.13 3.74
C VAL A 259 -20.00 7.72 3.54
N ASP A 260 -20.40 7.09 2.44
CA ASP A 260 -19.92 5.78 2.02
C ASP A 260 -19.65 5.78 0.51
N ILE A 261 -18.78 4.88 0.05
CA ILE A 261 -18.37 4.74 -1.36
C ILE A 261 -19.57 4.39 -2.25
N TYR A 262 -20.51 3.54 -1.78
CA TYR A 262 -21.71 3.19 -2.55
C TYR A 262 -22.67 4.38 -2.62
N GLN A 263 -22.97 5.01 -1.48
CA GLN A 263 -23.81 6.21 -1.42
C GLN A 263 -23.21 7.39 -2.21
N GLY A 264 -21.89 7.49 -2.24
CA GLY A 264 -21.11 8.44 -3.03
C GLY A 264 -21.40 8.33 -4.52
N GLY A 265 -21.26 7.13 -5.09
CA GLY A 265 -21.57 6.91 -6.51
C GLY A 265 -23.02 7.23 -6.87
N VAL A 266 -23.96 6.91 -5.97
CA VAL A 266 -25.38 7.18 -6.17
C VAL A 266 -25.67 8.69 -6.14
N ILE A 267 -25.19 9.42 -5.13
CA ILE A 267 -25.48 10.86 -5.03
C ILE A 267 -24.88 11.63 -6.21
N LEU A 268 -23.69 11.26 -6.67
CA LEU A 268 -23.07 11.84 -7.87
C LEU A 268 -23.93 11.58 -9.10
N GLY A 269 -24.47 10.36 -9.22
CA GLY A 269 -25.45 10.01 -10.26
C GLY A 269 -26.73 10.86 -10.21
N CYS A 270 -27.25 11.12 -9.01
CA CYS A 270 -28.47 11.91 -8.83
C CYS A 270 -28.24 13.41 -9.11
N LEU A 271 -27.07 13.95 -8.74
CA LEU A 271 -26.73 15.38 -8.89
C LEU A 271 -26.27 15.72 -10.30
N PHE A 272 -25.40 14.88 -10.87
CA PHE A 272 -24.67 15.17 -12.11
C PHE A 272 -25.08 14.28 -13.28
N GLY A 273 -26.00 13.34 -13.04
CA GLY A 273 -26.61 12.47 -14.04
C GLY A 273 -26.05 11.04 -14.06
N PRO A 274 -26.73 10.11 -14.76
CA PRO A 274 -26.37 8.68 -14.74
C PRO A 274 -24.93 8.38 -15.15
N ALA A 275 -24.36 9.20 -16.04
CA ALA A 275 -22.99 9.03 -16.50
C ALA A 275 -21.98 9.12 -15.35
N ALA A 276 -22.19 10.02 -14.39
CA ALA A 276 -21.30 10.19 -13.24
C ALA A 276 -21.28 8.93 -12.35
N LEU A 277 -22.43 8.30 -12.14
CA LEU A 277 -22.51 7.03 -11.40
C LEU A 277 -21.67 5.94 -12.06
N TYR A 278 -21.79 5.78 -13.39
CA TYR A 278 -21.05 4.75 -14.10
C TYR A 278 -19.54 5.05 -14.17
N ILE A 279 -19.16 6.32 -14.35
CA ILE A 279 -17.75 6.75 -14.37
C ILE A 279 -17.12 6.52 -13.00
N TRP A 280 -17.82 6.86 -11.91
CA TRP A 280 -17.42 6.53 -10.54
C TRP A 280 -17.20 5.03 -10.37
N ALA A 281 -18.15 4.20 -10.82
CA ALA A 281 -18.06 2.76 -10.68
C ALA A 281 -16.89 2.15 -11.50
N VAL A 282 -16.59 2.67 -12.70
CA VAL A 282 -15.41 2.26 -13.48
C VAL A 282 -14.12 2.65 -12.77
N GLY A 283 -14.03 3.85 -12.21
CA GLY A 283 -12.88 4.29 -11.43
C GLY A 283 -12.64 3.43 -10.20
N LEU A 284 -13.71 3.09 -9.48
CA LEU A 284 -13.67 2.21 -8.32
C LEU A 284 -13.25 0.78 -8.69
N LEU A 285 -13.72 0.26 -9.83
CA LEU A 285 -13.29 -1.04 -10.35
C LEU A 285 -11.79 -1.04 -10.69
N ALA A 286 -11.30 0.00 -11.36
CA ALA A 286 -9.88 0.13 -11.69
C ALA A 286 -9.00 0.22 -10.42
N ALA A 287 -9.47 0.93 -9.38
CA ALA A 287 -8.80 1.01 -8.09
C ALA A 287 -8.71 -0.37 -7.40
N GLY A 288 -9.83 -1.11 -7.40
CA GLY A 288 -9.88 -2.48 -6.88
C GLY A 288 -8.88 -3.39 -7.57
N GLN A 289 -8.92 -3.44 -8.91
CA GLN A 289 -8.01 -4.31 -9.68
C GLN A 289 -6.53 -3.93 -9.51
N SER A 290 -6.20 -2.65 -9.34
CA SER A 290 -4.81 -2.25 -9.12
C SER A 290 -4.27 -2.76 -7.78
N SER A 291 -5.10 -2.74 -6.74
CA SER A 291 -4.72 -3.13 -5.37
C SER A 291 -4.51 -4.64 -5.20
N THR A 292 -5.23 -5.49 -5.93
CA THR A 292 -5.08 -6.96 -5.80
C THR A 292 -3.72 -7.42 -6.23
N MET A 293 -3.26 -6.85 -7.33
CA MET A 293 -1.96 -7.16 -7.87
C MET A 293 -0.86 -6.65 -6.94
N THR A 294 -0.97 -5.44 -6.39
CA THR A 294 0.05 -4.93 -5.45
C THR A 294 0.09 -5.74 -4.16
N GLY A 295 -1.06 -6.14 -3.60
CA GLY A 295 -1.13 -6.97 -2.41
C GLY A 295 -0.50 -8.36 -2.59
N THR A 296 -0.75 -9.00 -3.74
CA THR A 296 -0.19 -10.32 -4.04
C THR A 296 1.33 -10.30 -4.24
N TYR A 297 1.87 -9.31 -4.95
CA TYR A 297 3.33 -9.11 -5.06
C TYR A 297 3.96 -8.74 -3.73
N ALA A 298 3.38 -7.78 -3.00
CA ALA A 298 3.90 -7.34 -1.70
C ALA A 298 4.02 -8.54 -0.76
N GLY A 299 2.97 -9.35 -0.73
CA GLY A 299 2.97 -10.60 -0.01
C GLY A 299 4.11 -11.51 -0.43
N GLN A 300 4.26 -11.80 -1.73
CA GLN A 300 5.30 -12.72 -2.22
C GLN A 300 6.68 -12.33 -1.69
N PHE A 301 7.04 -11.06 -1.82
CA PHE A 301 8.33 -10.55 -1.35
C PHE A 301 8.48 -10.60 0.16
N VAL A 302 7.41 -10.29 0.91
CA VAL A 302 7.40 -10.35 2.38
C VAL A 302 7.62 -11.79 2.85
N MET A 303 6.91 -12.77 2.30
CA MET A 303 7.06 -14.16 2.73
C MET A 303 8.41 -14.78 2.34
N GLU A 304 8.88 -14.54 1.11
CA GLU A 304 10.19 -15.01 0.67
C GLU A 304 11.32 -14.34 1.45
N GLY A 305 11.17 -13.06 1.81
CA GLY A 305 12.14 -12.31 2.60
C GLY A 305 12.17 -12.72 4.07
N PHE A 306 11.03 -12.70 4.75
CA PHE A 306 10.95 -12.94 6.20
C PHE A 306 10.97 -14.43 6.57
N LEU A 307 10.24 -15.30 5.88
CA LEU A 307 10.18 -16.72 6.24
C LEU A 307 11.14 -17.61 5.43
N LYS A 308 11.76 -17.08 4.37
CA LYS A 308 12.57 -17.86 3.41
C LYS A 308 11.80 -19.08 2.84
N LEU A 309 10.47 -19.05 2.89
CA LEU A 309 9.58 -20.08 2.36
C LEU A 309 9.27 -19.78 0.90
N ARG A 310 9.64 -20.70 0.01
CA ARG A 310 9.29 -20.64 -1.42
C ARG A 310 7.97 -21.37 -1.64
N TRP A 311 6.87 -20.63 -1.65
CA TRP A 311 5.55 -21.17 -1.97
C TRP A 311 5.19 -20.88 -3.42
N SER A 312 4.38 -21.74 -4.04
CA SER A 312 3.80 -21.45 -5.34
C SER A 312 2.96 -20.18 -5.28
N ARG A 313 3.19 -19.27 -6.23
CA ARG A 313 2.44 -18.00 -6.39
C ARG A 313 0.94 -18.25 -6.40
N PHE A 314 0.49 -19.28 -7.12
CA PHE A 314 -0.92 -19.65 -7.23
C PHE A 314 -1.54 -20.00 -5.87
N ALA A 315 -0.91 -20.91 -5.13
CA ALA A 315 -1.43 -21.39 -3.86
C ALA A 315 -1.53 -20.26 -2.83
N ARG A 316 -0.55 -19.36 -2.85
CA ARG A 316 -0.50 -18.21 -1.96
C ARG A 316 -1.60 -17.20 -2.27
N VAL A 317 -1.74 -16.80 -3.53
CA VAL A 317 -2.80 -15.87 -3.97
C VAL A 317 -4.18 -16.43 -3.63
N LEU A 318 -4.41 -17.73 -3.87
CA LEU A 318 -5.67 -18.39 -3.54
C LEU A 318 -5.93 -18.37 -2.02
N LEU A 319 -4.90 -18.62 -1.20
CA LEU A 319 -5.03 -18.57 0.26
C LEU A 319 -5.41 -17.17 0.74
N THR A 320 -4.62 -16.15 0.38
CA THR A 320 -4.83 -14.78 0.87
C THR A 320 -6.20 -14.24 0.43
N ARG A 321 -6.60 -14.53 -0.82
CA ARG A 321 -7.93 -14.18 -1.35
C ARG A 321 -9.04 -14.94 -0.63
N SER A 322 -8.86 -16.22 -0.33
CA SER A 322 -9.85 -16.99 0.45
C SER A 322 -10.03 -16.40 1.86
N CYS A 323 -8.93 -16.01 2.51
CA CYS A 323 -8.95 -15.36 3.82
C CYS A 323 -9.63 -13.98 3.80
N ALA A 324 -9.55 -13.24 2.69
CA ALA A 324 -10.22 -11.94 2.54
C ALA A 324 -11.69 -12.06 2.11
N ILE A 325 -12.00 -12.97 1.18
CA ILE A 325 -13.34 -13.16 0.63
C ILE A 325 -14.28 -13.78 1.66
N LEU A 326 -13.84 -14.77 2.43
CA LEU A 326 -14.68 -15.46 3.42
C LEU A 326 -15.38 -14.51 4.41
N PRO A 327 -14.67 -13.63 5.16
CA PRO A 327 -15.32 -12.69 6.07
C PRO A 327 -16.19 -11.69 5.32
N THR A 328 -15.78 -11.27 4.12
CA THR A 328 -16.52 -10.28 3.32
C THR A 328 -17.84 -10.83 2.80
N VAL A 329 -17.87 -12.08 2.32
CA VAL A 329 -19.09 -12.79 1.91
C VAL A 329 -20.02 -12.99 3.11
N LEU A 330 -19.49 -13.40 4.26
CA LEU A 330 -20.28 -13.60 5.47
C LEU A 330 -20.99 -12.30 5.88
N VAL A 331 -20.27 -11.17 5.89
CA VAL A 331 -20.89 -9.86 6.16
C VAL A 331 -21.89 -9.50 5.07
N ALA A 332 -21.57 -9.68 3.79
CA ALA A 332 -22.47 -9.33 2.69
C ALA A 332 -23.76 -10.18 2.60
N ILE A 333 -23.77 -11.41 3.13
CA ILE A 333 -24.95 -12.28 3.17
C ILE A 333 -25.79 -12.02 4.41
N PHE A 334 -25.14 -11.88 5.58
CA PHE A 334 -25.85 -11.84 6.87
C PHE A 334 -26.13 -10.41 7.37
N ARG A 335 -25.53 -9.37 6.77
CA ARG A 335 -25.64 -7.98 7.19
C ARG A 335 -25.91 -7.02 6.03
N ASP A 336 -26.41 -5.83 6.36
CA ASP A 336 -26.73 -4.77 5.41
C ASP A 336 -25.49 -4.04 4.87
N VAL A 337 -25.65 -3.28 3.78
CA VAL A 337 -24.58 -2.47 3.12
C VAL A 337 -23.80 -1.60 4.10
N ARG A 338 -24.47 -1.07 5.13
CA ARG A 338 -23.85 -0.20 6.15
C ARG A 338 -22.78 -0.92 6.97
N ASP A 339 -22.91 -2.23 7.16
CA ASP A 339 -21.96 -3.04 7.91
C ASP A 339 -20.69 -3.34 7.08
N LEU A 340 -20.78 -3.34 5.74
CA LEU A 340 -19.62 -3.43 4.84
C LEU A 340 -18.77 -2.15 4.86
N SER A 341 -19.42 -0.98 4.90
CA SER A 341 -18.73 0.31 5.04
C SER A 341 -18.06 0.44 6.40
N GLY A 342 -18.74 0.03 7.48
CA GLY A 342 -18.14 -0.03 8.81
C GLY A 342 -16.95 -0.99 8.91
N LEU A 343 -16.99 -2.10 8.17
CA LEU A 343 -15.85 -3.00 8.03
C LEU A 343 -14.67 -2.31 7.32
N ASN A 344 -14.92 -1.53 6.26
CA ASN A 344 -13.87 -0.76 5.58
C ASN A 344 -13.17 0.24 6.52
N ASP A 345 -13.93 0.96 7.36
CA ASP A 345 -13.38 1.88 8.35
C ASP A 345 -12.52 1.16 9.39
N LEU A 346 -12.97 -0.01 9.87
CA LEU A 346 -12.19 -0.85 10.78
C LEU A 346 -10.89 -1.36 10.14
N LEU A 347 -10.92 -1.68 8.84
CA LEU A 347 -9.74 -2.08 8.09
C LEU A 347 -8.75 -0.90 7.93
N ASN A 348 -9.23 0.33 7.72
CA ASN A 348 -8.37 1.52 7.68
C ASN A 348 -7.65 1.75 9.01
N VAL A 349 -8.38 1.58 10.11
CA VAL A 349 -7.80 1.60 11.46
C VAL A 349 -6.74 0.51 11.62
N LEU A 350 -7.02 -0.72 11.17
CA LEU A 350 -6.07 -1.83 11.19
C LEU A 350 -4.78 -1.48 10.43
N GLN A 351 -4.88 -0.86 9.24
CA GLN A 351 -3.71 -0.41 8.49
C GLN A 351 -2.89 0.62 9.28
N SER A 352 -3.55 1.61 9.90
CA SER A 352 -2.89 2.60 10.75
C SER A 352 -2.11 1.94 11.88
N LEU A 353 -2.73 0.99 12.59
CA LEU A 353 -2.09 0.26 13.68
C LEU A 353 -0.88 -0.56 13.20
N LEU A 354 -0.92 -1.12 11.99
CA LEU A 354 0.16 -1.97 11.48
C LEU A 354 1.34 -1.16 10.89
N LEU A 355 1.11 0.10 10.56
CA LEU A 355 2.09 0.97 9.91
C LEU A 355 3.44 1.08 10.64
N PRO A 356 3.53 1.25 11.97
CA PRO A 356 4.81 1.35 12.67
C PRO A 356 5.72 0.13 12.46
N PHE A 357 5.13 -1.06 12.27
CA PHE A 357 5.88 -2.29 12.02
C PHE A 357 6.54 -2.34 10.64
N ALA A 358 6.09 -1.53 9.69
CA ALA A 358 6.75 -1.35 8.40
C ALA A 358 7.75 -0.19 8.40
N VAL A 359 7.36 0.96 8.97
CA VAL A 359 8.16 2.19 8.89
C VAL A 359 9.36 2.16 9.83
N LEU A 360 9.23 1.67 11.07
CA LEU A 360 10.33 1.66 12.04
C LEU A 360 11.54 0.84 11.57
N PRO A 361 11.38 -0.40 11.05
CA PRO A 361 12.51 -1.16 10.52
C PRO A 361 13.21 -0.44 9.36
N ILE A 362 12.45 0.17 8.45
CA ILE A 362 13.00 0.84 7.27
C ILE A 362 13.75 2.10 7.67
N LEU A 363 13.21 2.90 8.58
CA LEU A 363 13.90 4.05 9.13
C LEU A 363 15.20 3.65 9.84
N THR A 364 15.17 2.54 10.58
CA THR A 364 16.34 1.97 11.26
C THR A 364 17.42 1.59 10.24
N PHE A 365 17.09 0.76 9.23
CA PHE A 365 18.06 0.29 8.24
C PHE A 365 18.60 1.38 7.32
N THR A 366 17.76 2.32 6.89
CA THR A 366 18.19 3.46 6.05
C THR A 366 19.06 4.46 6.81
N SER A 367 18.93 4.50 8.14
CA SER A 367 19.71 5.39 9.01
C SER A 367 21.07 4.83 9.41
N MET A 368 21.29 3.52 9.27
CA MET A 368 22.50 2.79 9.68
C MET A 368 23.63 2.94 8.65
N PRO A 369 24.76 3.59 9.01
CA PRO A 369 25.91 3.72 8.12
C PRO A 369 26.58 2.38 7.78
N ALA A 370 26.51 1.40 8.69
CA ALA A 370 27.07 0.06 8.44
C ALA A 370 26.39 -0.66 7.25
N LEU A 371 25.08 -0.46 7.07
CA LEU A 371 24.30 -1.08 6.00
C LEU A 371 24.28 -0.22 4.72
N MET A 372 24.02 1.08 4.85
CA MET A 372 23.84 1.99 3.70
C MET A 372 25.12 2.69 3.24
N GLN A 373 26.22 2.58 4.00
CA GLN A 373 27.50 3.20 3.69
C GLN A 373 27.34 4.71 3.40
N GLU A 374 27.86 5.20 2.27
CA GLU A 374 27.77 6.60 1.84
C GLU A 374 26.36 7.05 1.43
N PHE A 375 25.41 6.11 1.24
CA PHE A 375 24.02 6.38 0.86
C PHE A 375 23.07 6.44 2.06
N ALA A 376 23.60 6.47 3.29
CA ALA A 376 22.79 6.61 4.51
C ALA A 376 21.98 7.92 4.52
N SER A 377 20.79 7.88 5.10
CA SER A 377 19.90 9.04 5.16
C SER A 377 20.58 10.27 5.80
N GLY A 378 20.51 11.41 5.12
CA GLY A 378 21.01 12.69 5.63
C GLY A 378 20.27 13.16 6.88
N ARG A 379 20.86 14.12 7.62
CA ARG A 379 20.29 14.63 8.89
C ARG A 379 18.87 15.19 8.73
N VAL A 380 18.61 15.90 7.63
CA VAL A 380 17.29 16.47 7.33
C VAL A 380 16.25 15.38 7.08
N SER A 381 16.58 14.39 6.23
CA SER A 381 15.69 13.25 5.97
C SER A 381 15.41 12.46 7.25
N LYS A 382 16.43 12.22 8.08
CA LYS A 382 16.27 11.58 9.39
C LYS A 382 15.31 12.34 10.30
N ALA A 383 15.45 13.66 10.39
CA ALA A 383 14.57 14.50 11.20
C ALA A 383 13.11 14.47 10.70
N ILE A 384 12.91 14.60 9.39
CA ILE A 384 11.57 14.56 8.78
C ILE A 384 10.91 13.19 9.00
N THR A 385 11.59 12.10 8.64
CA THR A 385 11.03 10.75 8.76
C THR A 385 10.81 10.35 10.23
N SER A 386 11.69 10.80 11.14
CA SER A 386 11.48 10.62 12.58
C SER A 386 10.27 11.41 13.10
N SER A 387 10.06 12.65 12.63
CA SER A 387 8.88 13.44 12.99
C SER A 387 7.58 12.79 12.51
N ILE A 388 7.53 12.30 11.27
CA ILE A 388 6.40 11.55 10.73
C ILE A 388 6.15 10.29 11.56
N MET A 389 7.22 9.58 11.94
CA MET A 389 7.10 8.40 12.79
C MET A 389 6.54 8.73 14.18
N VAL A 390 7.05 9.77 14.85
CA VAL A 390 6.52 10.19 16.16
C VAL A 390 5.03 10.51 16.07
N LEU A 391 4.61 11.24 15.02
CA LEU A 391 3.21 11.55 14.78
C LEU A 391 2.35 10.28 14.63
N LEU A 392 2.80 9.32 13.82
CA LEU A 392 2.09 8.06 13.57
C LEU A 392 2.01 7.17 14.82
N CYS A 393 3.09 7.10 15.61
CA CYS A 393 3.06 6.41 16.91
C CYS A 393 2.07 7.08 17.88
N ALA A 394 2.06 8.41 17.95
CA ALA A 394 1.15 9.16 18.83
C ALA A 394 -0.33 8.94 18.44
N ILE A 395 -0.61 8.96 17.14
CA ILE A 395 -1.91 8.63 16.54
C ILE A 395 -2.39 7.25 16.97
N ASN A 396 -1.55 6.23 16.78
CA ASN A 396 -1.93 4.85 17.08
C ASN A 396 -2.10 4.63 18.58
N LEU A 397 -1.26 5.28 19.40
CA LEU A 397 -1.39 5.24 20.86
C LEU A 397 -2.72 5.88 21.31
N TYR A 398 -3.08 7.04 20.75
CA TYR A 398 -4.36 7.69 21.03
C TYR A 398 -5.53 6.78 20.65
N PHE A 399 -5.47 6.16 19.46
CA PHE A 399 -6.50 5.23 19.01
C PHE A 399 -6.71 4.07 19.99
N VAL A 400 -5.62 3.38 20.37
CA VAL A 400 -5.67 2.25 21.32
C VAL A 400 -6.28 2.66 22.66
N VAL A 401 -5.86 3.80 23.21
CA VAL A 401 -6.37 4.33 24.49
C VAL A 401 -7.83 4.74 24.39
N SER A 402 -8.27 5.29 23.25
CA SER A 402 -9.66 5.70 23.04
C SER A 402 -10.61 4.52 22.82
N TYR A 403 -10.12 3.43 22.23
CA TYR A 403 -10.93 2.27 21.89
C TYR A 403 -11.18 1.34 23.09
N LEU A 404 -10.18 1.15 23.96
CA LEU A 404 -10.26 0.27 25.13
C LEU A 404 -11.50 0.50 26.03
N PRO A 405 -11.87 1.75 26.39
CA PRO A 405 -13.03 2.02 27.27
C PRO A 405 -14.39 1.83 26.59
N SER A 406 -14.44 1.71 25.25
CA SER A 406 -15.69 1.64 24.48
C SER A 406 -16.27 0.22 24.37
N LEU A 407 -15.58 -0.79 24.89
CA LEU A 407 -15.95 -2.19 24.74
C LEU A 407 -17.10 -2.59 25.69
N PRO A 408 -18.16 -3.25 25.17
CA PRO A 408 -19.39 -3.50 25.92
C PRO A 408 -19.29 -4.64 26.96
N HIS A 409 -18.29 -5.53 26.88
CA HIS A 409 -18.15 -6.67 27.80
C HIS A 409 -16.73 -6.77 28.42
N PRO A 410 -16.59 -7.03 29.72
CA PRO A 410 -15.28 -7.12 30.40
C PRO A 410 -14.34 -8.22 29.87
N ALA A 411 -14.90 -9.27 29.24
CA ALA A 411 -14.10 -10.33 28.62
C ALA A 411 -13.37 -9.84 27.36
N TYR A 412 -14.04 -9.04 26.51
CA TYR A 412 -13.42 -8.40 25.37
C TYR A 412 -12.40 -7.35 25.82
N PHE A 413 -12.66 -6.66 26.92
CA PHE A 413 -11.70 -5.71 27.50
C PHE A 413 -10.38 -6.38 27.84
N ILE A 414 -10.38 -7.53 28.53
CA ILE A 414 -9.15 -8.25 28.90
C ILE A 414 -8.38 -8.71 27.64
N LEU A 415 -9.07 -9.28 26.66
CA LEU A 415 -8.46 -9.73 25.41
C LEU A 415 -7.82 -8.57 24.64
N VAL A 416 -8.55 -7.48 24.46
CA VAL A 416 -8.07 -6.29 23.73
C VAL A 416 -6.96 -5.59 24.50
N ALA A 417 -7.03 -5.53 25.83
CA ALA A 417 -5.96 -4.98 26.66
C ALA A 417 -4.66 -5.79 26.55
N LEU A 418 -4.75 -7.12 26.50
CA LEU A 418 -3.58 -7.99 26.30
C LEU A 418 -2.98 -7.76 24.91
N LEU A 419 -3.80 -7.73 23.86
CA LEU A 419 -3.34 -7.43 22.49
C LEU A 419 -2.70 -6.05 22.40
N ALA A 420 -3.30 -5.04 23.03
CA ALA A 420 -2.77 -3.68 23.11
C ALA A 420 -1.42 -3.65 23.84
N ALA A 421 -1.27 -4.39 24.94
CA ALA A 421 0.00 -4.48 25.68
C ALA A 421 1.11 -5.12 24.83
N VAL A 422 0.80 -6.19 24.09
CA VAL A 422 1.73 -6.82 23.14
C VAL A 422 2.12 -5.84 22.03
N TYR A 423 1.15 -5.16 21.45
CA TYR A 423 1.34 -4.14 20.42
C TYR A 423 2.25 -2.99 20.89
N LEU A 424 1.98 -2.44 22.08
CA LEU A 424 2.76 -1.36 22.67
C LEU A 424 4.17 -1.81 23.03
N GLY A 425 4.33 -3.02 23.59
CA GLY A 425 5.64 -3.58 23.91
C GLY A 425 6.51 -3.73 22.66
N LEU A 426 5.94 -4.27 21.59
CA LEU A 426 6.65 -4.44 20.32
C LEU A 426 6.96 -3.10 19.63
N THR A 427 6.02 -2.16 19.64
CA THR A 427 6.24 -0.82 19.07
C THR A 427 7.33 -0.10 19.85
N THR A 428 7.33 -0.19 21.18
CA THR A 428 8.38 0.40 22.04
C THR A 428 9.73 -0.24 21.77
N TYR A 429 9.79 -1.57 21.59
CA TYR A 429 11.01 -2.27 21.20
C TYR A 429 11.56 -1.75 19.86
N LEU A 430 10.71 -1.59 18.84
CA LEU A 430 11.14 -1.08 17.54
C LEU A 430 11.57 0.40 17.60
N VAL A 431 10.84 1.25 18.33
CA VAL A 431 11.23 2.64 18.57
C VAL A 431 12.60 2.70 19.26
N TRP A 432 12.81 1.87 20.29
CA TRP A 432 14.08 1.76 20.98
C TRP A 432 15.23 1.39 20.03
N THR A 433 15.05 0.39 19.18
CA THR A 433 16.06 0.02 18.17
C THR A 433 16.33 1.13 17.16
N CYS A 434 15.29 1.88 16.76
CA CYS A 434 15.41 3.00 15.85
C CYS A 434 16.20 4.17 16.48
N LEU A 435 15.95 4.48 17.77
CA LEU A 435 16.67 5.52 18.50
C LEU A 435 18.17 5.18 18.64
N ILE A 436 18.48 3.91 18.90
CA ILE A 436 19.86 3.42 18.92
C ILE A 436 20.52 3.62 17.54
N ALA A 437 19.83 3.30 16.44
CA ALA A 437 20.34 3.52 15.08
C ALA A 437 20.52 5.00 14.71
N HIS A 438 19.78 5.91 15.35
CA HIS A 438 19.94 7.37 15.20
C HIS A 438 21.11 7.93 16.00
N GLY A 439 21.82 7.11 16.79
CA GLY A 439 23.03 7.51 17.52
C GLY A 439 22.81 7.82 18.99
N ALA A 440 21.67 7.45 19.58
CA ALA A 440 21.44 7.54 21.03
C ALA A 440 22.22 6.43 21.77
N THR A 441 23.55 6.56 21.81
CA THR A 441 24.47 5.58 22.43
C THR A 441 24.28 5.41 23.94
N LEU A 442 23.64 6.38 24.61
CA LEU A 442 23.22 6.31 26.02
C LEU A 442 22.22 5.18 26.32
N LEU A 443 21.49 4.70 25.32
CA LEU A 443 20.50 3.63 25.43
C LEU A 443 21.07 2.24 25.05
N ALA A 444 22.32 2.17 24.59
CA ALA A 444 22.94 0.91 24.19
C ALA A 444 23.45 0.14 25.41
N HIS A 445 22.76 -0.94 25.79
CA HIS A 445 23.28 -1.92 26.75
C HIS A 445 24.36 -2.79 26.07
N SER A 446 25.39 -3.21 26.83
CA SER A 446 26.66 -3.76 26.28
C SER A 446 26.52 -4.92 25.28
N SER A 447 25.44 -5.71 25.34
CA SER A 447 25.16 -6.79 24.39
C SER A 447 24.72 -6.31 22.99
N HIS A 448 24.28 -5.06 22.82
CA HIS A 448 23.77 -4.53 21.55
C HIS A 448 24.81 -3.75 20.73
N GLN A 449 26.03 -3.53 21.25
CA GLN A 449 27.13 -2.97 20.46
C GLN A 449 27.47 -3.86 19.25
N HIS A 450 27.28 -5.18 19.37
CA HIS A 450 27.45 -6.12 18.25
C HIS A 450 26.49 -5.86 17.07
N PHE A 451 25.27 -5.40 17.35
CA PHE A 451 24.30 -5.05 16.30
C PHE A 451 24.64 -3.72 15.61
N LEU A 452 25.34 -2.83 16.30
CA LEU A 452 25.63 -1.48 15.80
C LEU A 452 26.81 -1.42 14.84
N TYR A 453 27.79 -2.33 14.97
CA TYR A 453 29.05 -2.24 14.24
C TYR A 453 29.31 -3.35 13.25
N GLY A 454 28.66 -4.51 13.33
CA GLY A 454 28.85 -5.58 12.33
C GLY A 454 30.32 -5.92 12.04
N LEU A 455 31.23 -5.65 12.98
CA LEU A 455 32.63 -6.00 12.85
C LEU A 455 32.74 -7.49 13.20
N PRO A 456 33.18 -8.35 12.28
CA PRO A 456 33.66 -9.67 12.69
C PRO A 456 34.84 -9.46 13.63
N GLU A 457 34.92 -10.24 14.71
CA GLU A 457 36.15 -10.33 15.49
C GLU A 457 37.30 -10.66 14.52
N GLU A 458 38.25 -9.75 14.37
CA GLU A 458 39.60 -10.17 13.97
C GLU A 458 40.08 -11.13 15.04
N ASP A 459 40.42 -12.34 14.60
CA ASP A 459 40.99 -13.44 15.38
C ASP A 459 42.37 -13.04 15.93
N GLN A 460 42.42 -12.08 16.86
CA GLN A 460 43.60 -11.74 17.63
C GLN A 460 43.77 -12.74 18.77
N GLY A 461 44.22 -13.95 18.44
CA GLY A 461 44.37 -14.97 19.47
C GLY A 461 45.11 -16.26 19.13
N LYS A 462 45.69 -16.44 17.95
CA LYS A 462 46.58 -17.59 17.67
C LYS A 462 47.83 -17.17 16.90
N GLY A 463 48.72 -16.50 17.60
CA GLY A 463 50.02 -16.08 17.10
C GLY A 463 51.00 -15.80 18.23
N LYS A 464 51.16 -16.74 19.17
CA LYS A 464 52.32 -16.78 20.05
C LYS A 464 53.07 -18.09 19.81
N THR A 465 54.04 -18.00 18.90
CA THR A 465 55.37 -18.62 18.97
C THR A 465 55.43 -20.02 19.58
N SER A 466 55.38 -21.02 18.69
CA SER A 466 56.22 -22.21 18.78
C SER A 466 57.63 -21.83 18.29
N GLU A 467 58.64 -22.34 19.00
CA GLU A 467 60.10 -22.25 18.77
C GLU A 467 60.82 -20.97 19.18
#